data_AF-A0A8K0KPQ0-F1
#
_entry.id   AF-A0A8K0KPQ0-F1
#
_cell.length_a   1.000
_cell.length_b   1.000
_cell.length_c   1.000
_cell.angle_alpha   90.00
_cell.angle_beta   90.00
_cell.angle_gamma   90.00
#
_symmetry.space_group_name_H-M   'P 1'
#
loop_
_entity.id
_entity.type
_entity.pdbx_description
1 polymer ?
#
loop_
_entity_poly.entity_id
_entity_poly.type
_entity_poly.pdbx_seq_one_letter_code
_entity_poly.pdbx_strand_id
1 'polypeptide(L)'
;MNSIVRVLGLASRKTLNGRRSFLSEAYRCQEVWNNRLDSPVLKSINIDNMYQALDQSFQNNGRTSVVDVDLFANCVVDDSFADELEDIVHKLRLSPYTSSMFPSTHHAVIRAYLTMGKYDALMRMLNDRLNYGIFPDYYCSNLMMDQFLKEKRYREAAKVATFQMLQEDWRHPITSYLGLFSCHSYLLNKTSDPWEVEINETDEPEEEVKVRVKYIQNKYFDDHFDLREPYHLIGKTFVILSKALPENDPVRTTYELIGWALYEKWSKAKSVVQELLGTPQCIISEGVQLLEELLGGSDGKKSSEEAEDFLKLLSSLPSDNLMSESSLFELLKSKVEKAVAENEKIDIDNQIEKLKAWEKFREKEVEIEAENLRKESIMQKVDERKKEIAEKEEVLFFFENKDKLDVMIEKNEILKSQITKSEKKVKSIDEDYIPPDIK
;
A
#
# COMPACT_ATOMS: atom_id res chain seq x y z
N MET A 1 -48.48 -6.92 20.53
CA MET A 1 -47.25 -6.50 21.24
C MET A 1 -46.64 -7.69 21.98
N ASN A 2 -45.94 -8.59 21.28
CA ASN A 2 -45.01 -9.58 21.84
C ASN A 2 -44.36 -10.42 20.72
N SER A 3 -43.59 -9.78 19.82
CA SER A 3 -42.71 -10.54 18.90
C SER A 3 -41.45 -9.80 18.43
N ILE A 4 -41.04 -8.70 19.06
CA ILE A 4 -39.86 -7.90 18.63
C ILE A 4 -38.67 -8.02 19.61
N VAL A 5 -38.75 -8.87 20.65
CA VAL A 5 -37.70 -8.97 21.69
C VAL A 5 -36.80 -10.22 21.53
N ARG A 6 -36.84 -10.92 20.38
CA ARG A 6 -36.06 -12.15 20.17
C ARG A 6 -34.96 -12.11 19.10
N VAL A 7 -34.64 -10.95 18.54
CA VAL A 7 -33.57 -10.82 17.52
C VAL A 7 -32.34 -10.03 18.00
N LEU A 8 -32.38 -9.41 19.19
CA LEU A 8 -31.24 -8.69 19.77
C LEU A 8 -30.32 -9.57 20.65
N GLY A 9 -30.18 -10.86 20.32
CA GLY A 9 -29.51 -11.85 21.18
C GLY A 9 -28.46 -12.74 20.51
N LEU A 10 -28.05 -12.47 19.27
CA LEU A 10 -27.07 -13.29 18.54
C LEU A 10 -26.03 -12.49 17.76
N ALA A 11 -25.69 -11.28 18.22
CA ALA A 11 -24.37 -10.74 17.91
C ALA A 11 -23.36 -11.51 18.78
N SER A 12 -22.83 -12.59 18.21
CA SER A 12 -21.72 -13.36 18.78
C SER A 12 -20.56 -12.39 19.06
N ARG A 13 -20.50 -11.86 20.28
CA ARG A 13 -19.24 -11.44 20.88
C ARG A 13 -18.36 -12.67 20.91
N LYS A 14 -17.58 -12.89 19.84
CA LYS A 14 -16.39 -13.71 19.92
C LYS A 14 -15.51 -13.00 20.94
N THR A 15 -15.62 -13.39 22.20
CA THR A 15 -14.56 -13.19 23.17
C THR A 15 -13.36 -13.92 22.58
N LEU A 16 -12.47 -13.14 21.96
CA LEU A 16 -11.14 -13.59 21.58
C LEU A 16 -10.50 -14.10 22.86
N ASN A 17 -10.47 -15.41 23.03
CA ASN A 17 -9.66 -16.06 24.06
C ASN A 17 -8.25 -15.48 23.90
N GLY A 18 -7.80 -14.75 24.92
CA GLY A 18 -6.57 -13.98 24.91
C GLY A 18 -5.35 -14.87 24.73
N ARG A 19 -5.03 -15.17 23.46
CA ARG A 19 -3.68 -15.53 23.06
C ARG A 19 -2.82 -14.31 23.38
N ARG A 20 -1.76 -14.48 24.17
CA ARG A 20 -0.86 -13.38 24.55
C ARG A 20 -0.31 -12.75 23.27
N SER A 21 -0.65 -11.48 23.03
CA SER A 21 -0.01 -10.63 22.03
C SER A 21 1.44 -10.36 22.39
N PHE A 22 2.21 -9.82 21.45
CA PHE A 22 3.32 -8.96 21.82
C PHE A 22 2.82 -7.57 22.22
N LEU A 23 1.86 -7.00 21.48
CA LEU A 23 1.31 -5.65 21.73
C LEU A 23 0.07 -5.69 22.63
N SER A 24 -0.01 -4.79 23.61
CA SER A 24 -1.22 -4.67 24.43
C SER A 24 -2.43 -4.27 23.58
N GLU A 25 -3.63 -4.56 24.08
CA GLU A 25 -4.86 -4.13 23.41
C GLU A 25 -4.96 -2.59 23.35
N ALA A 26 -4.31 -1.89 24.28
CA ALA A 26 -4.23 -0.43 24.28
C ALA A 26 -3.43 0.12 23.10
N TYR A 27 -2.46 -0.66 22.56
CA TYR A 27 -1.69 -0.26 21.38
C TYR A 27 -2.60 0.10 20.21
N ARG A 28 -3.76 -0.54 20.07
CA ARG A 28 -4.71 -0.33 18.97
C ARG A 28 -5.39 1.02 18.99
N CYS A 29 -5.34 1.77 20.09
CA CYS A 29 -6.02 3.07 20.23
C CYS A 29 -7.49 3.02 19.79
N GLN A 30 -8.21 1.92 20.06
CA GLN A 30 -9.52 1.66 19.45
C GLN A 30 -10.56 2.72 19.81
N GLU A 31 -10.57 3.18 21.06
CA GLU A 31 -11.47 4.23 21.53
C GLU A 31 -11.24 5.53 20.76
N VAL A 32 -9.99 6.02 20.71
CA VAL A 32 -9.62 7.24 20.00
C VAL A 32 -9.87 7.11 18.49
N TRP A 33 -9.60 5.94 17.91
CA TRP A 33 -9.90 5.67 16.51
C TRP A 33 -11.40 5.75 16.22
N ASN A 34 -12.25 5.20 17.09
CA ASN A 34 -13.70 5.22 16.91
C ASN A 34 -14.29 6.63 17.12
N ASN A 35 -13.67 7.47 17.95
CA ASN A 35 -14.12 8.85 18.17
C ASN A 35 -14.20 9.68 16.88
N ARG A 36 -13.42 9.34 15.83
CA ARG A 36 -13.53 10.02 14.53
C ARG A 36 -14.96 9.96 13.97
N LEU A 37 -15.66 8.83 14.17
CA LEU A 37 -17.03 8.62 13.71
C LEU A 37 -18.02 9.52 14.45
N ASP A 38 -17.59 10.11 15.57
CA ASP A 38 -18.39 11.08 16.30
C ASP A 38 -18.26 12.52 15.79
N SER A 39 -17.28 12.79 14.92
CA SER A 39 -17.08 14.10 14.30
C SER A 39 -18.33 14.56 13.54
N PRO A 40 -18.66 15.87 13.58
CA PRO A 40 -19.84 16.38 12.88
C PRO A 40 -19.76 16.14 11.38
N VAL A 41 -18.56 16.17 10.80
CA VAL A 41 -18.30 15.92 9.39
C VAL A 41 -18.68 14.48 9.04
N LEU A 42 -18.06 13.47 9.67
CA LEU A 42 -18.30 12.07 9.32
C LEU A 42 -19.73 11.61 9.65
N LYS A 43 -20.34 12.10 10.74
CA LYS A 43 -21.74 11.78 11.09
C LYS A 43 -22.75 12.25 10.05
N SER A 44 -22.47 13.33 9.33
CA SER A 44 -23.38 13.90 8.34
C SER A 44 -23.37 13.13 7.01
N ILE A 45 -22.38 12.27 6.80
CA ILE A 45 -22.15 11.59 5.52
C ILE A 45 -23.01 10.33 5.44
N ASN A 46 -23.76 10.22 4.34
CA ASN A 46 -24.36 8.96 3.93
C ASN A 46 -23.40 8.24 2.97
N ILE A 47 -22.97 7.03 3.34
CA ILE A 47 -21.91 6.28 2.64
C ILE A 47 -22.33 5.92 1.20
N ASP A 48 -23.58 5.48 1.00
CA ASP A 48 -24.10 5.15 -0.34
C ASP A 48 -24.06 6.37 -1.28
N ASN A 49 -24.57 7.51 -0.83
CA ASN A 49 -24.59 8.74 -1.61
C ASN A 49 -23.17 9.23 -1.91
N MET A 50 -22.26 9.06 -0.95
CA MET A 50 -20.86 9.44 -1.11
C MET A 50 -20.15 8.58 -2.15
N TYR A 51 -20.34 7.27 -2.09
CA TYR A 51 -19.79 6.35 -3.09
C TYR A 51 -20.32 6.69 -4.49
N GLN A 52 -21.63 6.90 -4.64
CA GLN A 52 -22.22 7.28 -5.92
C GLN A 52 -21.63 8.59 -6.47
N ALA A 53 -21.44 9.59 -5.60
CA ALA A 53 -20.83 10.87 -6.00
C ALA A 53 -19.37 10.71 -6.43
N LEU A 54 -18.59 9.91 -5.68
CA LEU A 54 -17.19 9.60 -6.01
C LEU A 54 -17.08 8.87 -7.35
N ASP A 55 -17.88 7.82 -7.55
CA ASP A 55 -17.85 7.04 -8.78
C ASP A 55 -18.28 7.89 -9.99
N GLN A 56 -19.32 8.70 -9.86
CA GLN A 56 -19.71 9.67 -10.90
C GLN A 56 -18.60 10.69 -11.20
N SER A 57 -17.87 11.18 -10.19
CA SER A 57 -16.75 12.10 -10.40
C SER A 57 -15.62 11.44 -11.20
N PHE A 58 -15.29 10.18 -10.88
CA PHE A 58 -14.30 9.43 -11.65
C PHE A 58 -14.76 9.15 -13.08
N GLN A 59 -16.01 8.76 -13.30
CA GLN A 59 -16.55 8.51 -14.64
C GLN A 59 -16.58 9.78 -15.51
N ASN A 60 -16.98 10.93 -14.94
CA ASN A 60 -17.15 12.17 -15.70
C ASN A 60 -15.83 12.92 -15.92
N ASN A 61 -14.99 12.99 -14.88
CA ASN A 61 -13.82 13.87 -14.86
C ASN A 61 -12.49 13.11 -14.83
N GLY A 62 -12.50 11.79 -14.64
CA GLY A 62 -11.29 10.97 -14.42
C GLY A 62 -10.56 11.28 -13.12
N ARG A 63 -11.13 12.10 -12.24
CA ARG A 63 -10.49 12.59 -11.01
C ARG A 63 -11.52 12.95 -9.94
N THR A 64 -11.09 12.89 -8.69
CA THR A 64 -11.90 13.28 -7.52
C THR A 64 -11.04 14.02 -6.48
N SER A 65 -11.69 14.69 -5.53
CA SER A 65 -11.01 15.33 -4.41
C SER A 65 -10.42 14.29 -3.46
N VAL A 66 -9.17 14.51 -3.04
CA VAL A 66 -8.50 13.64 -2.06
C VAL A 66 -9.24 13.67 -0.71
N VAL A 67 -9.83 14.81 -0.37
CA VAL A 67 -10.62 15.00 0.85
C VAL A 67 -11.80 14.03 0.87
N ASP A 68 -12.51 13.90 -0.25
CA ASP A 68 -13.65 12.99 -0.37
C ASP A 68 -13.20 11.52 -0.26
N VAL A 69 -12.06 11.15 -0.85
CA VAL A 69 -11.55 9.77 -0.69
C VAL A 69 -11.14 9.50 0.76
N ASP A 70 -10.48 10.44 1.45
CA ASP A 70 -10.15 10.27 2.87
C ASP A 70 -11.40 10.12 3.73
N LEU A 71 -12.41 10.98 3.51
CA LEU A 71 -13.69 10.93 4.20
C LEU A 71 -14.37 9.57 4.00
N PHE A 72 -14.42 9.07 2.76
CA PHE A 72 -15.01 7.77 2.44
C PHE A 72 -14.25 6.64 3.15
N ALA A 73 -12.93 6.59 3.02
CA ALA A 73 -12.09 5.58 3.68
C ALA A 73 -12.27 5.58 5.20
N ASN A 74 -12.45 6.74 5.83
CA ASN A 74 -12.65 6.84 7.27
C ASN A 74 -14.08 6.47 7.72
N CYS A 75 -15.09 6.62 6.85
CA CYS A 75 -16.48 6.21 7.09
C CYS A 75 -16.70 4.70 6.95
N VAL A 76 -15.92 4.02 6.12
CA VAL A 76 -16.03 2.57 5.89
C VAL A 76 -15.58 1.80 7.14
N VAL A 77 -16.53 1.11 7.78
CA VAL A 77 -16.30 0.32 9.01
C VAL A 77 -16.72 -1.13 8.83
N ASP A 78 -17.71 -1.38 7.99
CA ASP A 78 -18.30 -2.68 7.71
C ASP A 78 -17.96 -3.19 6.31
N ASP A 79 -18.17 -4.49 6.12
CA ASP A 79 -17.76 -5.20 4.91
C ASP A 79 -18.49 -4.77 3.63
N SER A 80 -19.62 -4.06 3.77
CA SER A 80 -20.52 -3.70 2.67
C SER A 80 -19.87 -2.83 1.60
N PHE A 81 -18.86 -2.03 1.97
CA PHE A 81 -18.18 -1.08 1.08
C PHE A 81 -16.68 -1.38 0.90
N ALA A 82 -16.24 -2.59 1.26
CA ALA A 82 -14.83 -2.93 1.20
C ALA A 82 -14.31 -2.92 -0.24
N ASP A 83 -15.04 -3.57 -1.15
CA ASP A 83 -14.62 -3.72 -2.55
C ASP A 83 -14.67 -2.36 -3.28
N GLU A 84 -15.66 -1.54 -2.93
CA GLU A 84 -15.80 -0.14 -3.36
C GLU A 84 -14.65 0.72 -2.84
N LEU A 85 -14.23 0.55 -1.57
CA LEU A 85 -13.08 1.26 -1.02
C LEU A 85 -11.79 0.91 -1.77
N GLU A 86 -11.62 -0.36 -2.13
CA GLU A 86 -10.48 -0.77 -2.94
C GLU A 86 -10.50 -0.14 -4.33
N ASP A 87 -11.63 -0.16 -5.03
CA ASP A 87 -11.80 0.44 -6.35
C ASP A 87 -11.54 1.96 -6.32
N ILE A 88 -12.08 2.66 -5.32
CA ILE A 88 -11.86 4.10 -5.14
C ILE A 88 -10.37 4.43 -4.88
N VAL A 89 -9.67 3.63 -4.07
CA VAL A 89 -8.24 3.81 -3.82
C VAL A 89 -7.43 3.57 -5.10
N HIS A 90 -7.77 2.54 -5.86
CA HIS A 90 -7.15 2.26 -7.17
C HIS A 90 -7.36 3.43 -8.15
N LYS A 91 -8.60 3.90 -8.30
CA LYS A 91 -8.94 5.06 -9.14
C LYS A 91 -8.21 6.33 -8.68
N LEU A 92 -8.11 6.57 -7.36
CA LEU A 92 -7.35 7.71 -6.81
C LEU A 92 -5.88 7.63 -7.21
N ARG A 93 -5.27 6.44 -7.16
CA ARG A 93 -3.87 6.22 -7.52
C ARG A 93 -3.58 6.53 -8.99
N LEU A 94 -4.52 6.24 -9.88
CA LEU A 94 -4.43 6.56 -11.30
C LEU A 94 -4.70 8.06 -11.60
N SER A 95 -5.16 8.83 -10.61
CA SER A 95 -5.44 10.26 -10.75
C SER A 95 -4.21 11.13 -10.43
N PRO A 96 -4.13 12.37 -10.97
CA PRO A 96 -3.02 13.29 -10.67
C PRO A 96 -2.95 13.70 -9.19
N TYR A 97 -4.05 13.56 -8.45
CA TYR A 97 -4.14 13.94 -7.04
C TYR A 97 -3.58 12.89 -6.08
N THR A 98 -3.16 11.72 -6.56
CA THR A 98 -2.53 10.67 -5.71
C THR A 98 -1.37 11.20 -4.86
N SER A 99 -0.61 12.16 -5.39
CA SER A 99 0.51 12.78 -4.68
C SER A 99 0.12 13.55 -3.41
N SER A 100 -1.14 13.99 -3.32
CA SER A 100 -1.68 14.73 -2.17
C SER A 100 -2.49 13.84 -1.23
N MET A 101 -2.50 12.51 -1.44
CA MET A 101 -3.20 11.54 -0.59
C MET A 101 -2.84 11.71 0.88
N PHE A 102 -3.84 11.68 1.76
CA PHE A 102 -3.62 11.92 3.18
C PHE A 102 -3.05 10.68 3.88
N PRO A 103 -2.12 10.85 4.85
CA PRO A 103 -1.63 9.75 5.67
C PRO A 103 -2.74 9.01 6.44
N SER A 104 -3.82 9.71 6.81
CA SER A 104 -5.01 9.13 7.43
C SER A 104 -5.73 8.15 6.51
N THR A 105 -5.63 8.31 5.19
CA THR A 105 -6.30 7.44 4.23
C THR A 105 -5.63 6.07 4.18
N HIS A 106 -4.28 6.01 4.13
CA HIS A 106 -3.55 4.75 4.24
C HIS A 106 -3.90 4.01 5.54
N HIS A 107 -3.91 4.74 6.66
CA HIS A 107 -4.25 4.19 7.96
C HIS A 107 -5.68 3.66 8.01
N ALA A 108 -6.65 4.41 7.47
CA ALA A 108 -8.06 4.03 7.44
C ALA A 108 -8.30 2.76 6.62
N VAL A 109 -7.72 2.67 5.42
CA VAL A 109 -7.82 1.48 4.57
C VAL A 109 -7.26 0.25 5.29
N ILE A 110 -6.05 0.34 5.84
CA ILE A 110 -5.44 -0.80 6.57
C ILE A 110 -6.31 -1.21 7.76
N ARG A 111 -6.80 -0.25 8.55
CA ARG A 111 -7.65 -0.51 9.73
C ARG A 111 -9.00 -1.12 9.36
N ALA A 112 -9.64 -0.63 8.30
CA ALA A 112 -10.91 -1.12 7.81
C ALA A 112 -10.79 -2.62 7.46
N TYR A 113 -9.83 -2.95 6.60
CA TYR A 113 -9.60 -4.33 6.16
C TYR A 113 -9.15 -5.26 7.30
N LEU A 114 -8.32 -4.78 8.23
CA LEU A 114 -7.95 -5.55 9.42
C LEU A 114 -9.15 -5.85 10.31
N THR A 115 -10.07 -4.90 10.47
CA THR A 115 -11.28 -5.04 11.31
C THR A 115 -12.29 -5.99 10.66
N MET A 116 -12.43 -5.93 9.33
CA MET A 116 -13.30 -6.82 8.56
C MET A 116 -12.74 -8.25 8.43
N GLY A 117 -11.44 -8.44 8.66
CA GLY A 117 -10.77 -9.72 8.45
C GLY A 117 -10.52 -10.06 6.98
N LYS A 118 -10.62 -9.08 6.07
CA LYS A 118 -10.36 -9.24 4.62
C LYS A 118 -8.86 -9.19 4.32
N TYR A 119 -8.10 -10.11 4.90
CA TYR A 119 -6.65 -10.06 4.84
C TYR A 119 -6.08 -10.30 3.45
N ASP A 120 -6.70 -11.15 2.64
CA ASP A 120 -6.17 -11.48 1.31
C ASP A 120 -6.27 -10.28 0.36
N ALA A 121 -7.38 -9.54 0.40
CA ALA A 121 -7.54 -8.29 -0.31
C ALA A 121 -6.55 -7.21 0.17
N LEU A 122 -6.38 -7.07 1.49
CA LEU A 122 -5.37 -6.16 2.06
C LEU A 122 -3.96 -6.49 1.58
N MET A 123 -3.56 -7.76 1.63
CA MET A 123 -2.24 -8.19 1.19
C MET A 123 -2.04 -8.02 -0.31
N ARG A 124 -3.10 -8.17 -1.12
CA ARG A 124 -3.06 -7.88 -2.55
C ARG A 124 -2.83 -6.39 -2.81
N MET A 125 -3.57 -5.51 -2.16
CA MET A 125 -3.37 -4.05 -2.28
C MET A 125 -1.95 -3.61 -1.84
N LEU A 126 -1.44 -4.17 -0.74
CA LEU A 126 -0.10 -3.84 -0.22
C LEU A 126 1.03 -4.39 -1.09
N ASN A 127 0.82 -5.56 -1.71
CA ASN A 127 1.75 -6.11 -2.69
C ASN A 127 1.78 -5.25 -3.96
N ASP A 128 0.61 -4.85 -4.46
CA ASP A 128 0.47 -4.00 -5.64
C ASP A 128 0.47 -2.50 -5.28
N ARG A 129 1.61 -2.06 -4.74
CA ARG A 129 1.82 -0.67 -4.35
C ARG A 129 1.79 0.33 -5.51
N LEU A 130 1.99 -0.15 -6.74
CA LEU A 130 1.99 0.71 -7.93
C LEU A 130 0.57 1.16 -8.27
N ASN A 131 -0.37 0.21 -8.25
CA ASN A 131 -1.76 0.46 -8.65
C ASN A 131 -2.65 0.94 -7.49
N TYR A 132 -2.34 0.61 -6.23
CA TYR A 132 -3.15 1.08 -5.09
C TYR A 132 -2.51 2.22 -4.28
N GLY A 133 -1.18 2.29 -4.25
CA GLY A 133 -0.48 3.35 -3.51
C GLY A 133 -0.70 3.34 -1.99
N ILE A 134 -1.01 2.19 -1.38
CA ILE A 134 -1.12 2.08 0.09
C ILE A 134 0.25 1.74 0.70
N PHE A 135 0.77 2.67 1.51
CA PHE A 135 2.07 2.52 2.19
C PHE A 135 1.87 2.48 3.71
N PRO A 136 2.03 1.31 4.36
CA PRO A 136 1.87 1.19 5.80
C PRO A 136 3.04 1.84 6.54
N ASP A 137 2.72 2.71 7.50
CA ASP A 137 3.70 3.24 8.44
C ASP A 137 4.13 2.19 9.49
N TYR A 138 5.16 2.49 10.27
CA TYR A 138 5.68 1.59 11.31
C TYR A 138 4.56 1.09 12.26
N TYR A 139 3.61 1.96 12.63
CA TYR A 139 2.51 1.63 13.53
C TYR A 139 1.53 0.64 12.90
N CYS A 140 1.10 0.90 11.66
CA CYS A 140 0.22 -0.02 10.92
C CYS A 140 0.90 -1.36 10.68
N SER A 141 2.19 -1.36 10.37
CA SER A 141 2.98 -2.59 10.21
C SER A 141 3.06 -3.39 11.50
N ASN A 142 3.28 -2.75 12.63
CA ASN A 142 3.28 -3.41 13.94
C ASN A 142 1.91 -4.03 14.25
N LEU A 143 0.83 -3.30 13.99
CA LEU A 143 -0.54 -3.78 14.17
C LEU A 143 -0.85 -5.00 13.30
N MET A 144 -0.48 -4.94 12.01
CA MET A 144 -0.66 -6.06 11.07
C MET A 144 0.15 -7.29 11.49
N MET A 145 1.44 -7.12 11.79
CA MET A 145 2.31 -8.21 12.21
C MET A 145 1.79 -8.87 13.49
N ASP A 146 1.43 -8.11 14.52
CA ASP A 146 0.89 -8.65 15.77
C ASP A 146 -0.44 -9.41 15.55
N GLN A 147 -1.35 -8.88 14.73
CA GLN A 147 -2.60 -9.57 14.37
C GLN A 147 -2.33 -10.89 13.63
N PHE A 148 -1.48 -10.88 12.61
CA PHE A 148 -1.16 -12.07 11.83
C PHE A 148 -0.44 -13.14 12.67
N LEU A 149 0.47 -12.73 13.55
CA LEU A 149 1.12 -13.66 14.49
C LEU A 149 0.12 -14.30 15.46
N LYS A 150 -0.85 -13.53 15.99
CA LYS A 150 -1.93 -14.06 16.86
C LYS A 150 -2.77 -15.13 16.16
N GLU A 151 -3.03 -14.93 14.88
CA GLU A 151 -3.82 -15.83 14.05
C GLU A 151 -3.00 -16.97 13.43
N LYS A 152 -1.68 -17.01 13.67
CA LYS A 152 -0.72 -17.96 13.09
C LYS A 152 -0.62 -17.85 11.56
N ARG A 153 -0.87 -16.66 11.02
CA ARG A 153 -0.69 -16.30 9.61
C ARG A 153 0.74 -15.83 9.38
N TYR A 154 1.70 -16.76 9.52
CA TYR A 154 3.13 -16.43 9.52
C TYR A 154 3.62 -15.89 8.17
N ARG A 155 3.03 -16.35 7.06
CA ARG A 155 3.34 -15.88 5.70
C ARG A 155 3.03 -14.39 5.54
N GLU A 156 1.84 -13.98 5.94
CA GLU A 156 1.39 -12.60 5.84
C GLU A 156 2.17 -11.69 6.80
N ALA A 157 2.47 -12.16 8.01
CA ALA A 157 3.35 -11.45 8.94
C ALA A 157 4.74 -11.21 8.34
N ALA A 158 5.36 -12.24 7.75
CA ALA A 158 6.66 -12.11 7.09
C ALA A 158 6.61 -11.14 5.90
N LYS A 159 5.54 -11.20 5.08
CA LYS A 159 5.35 -10.24 3.98
C LYS A 159 5.25 -8.80 4.46
N VAL A 160 4.53 -8.53 5.55
CA VAL A 160 4.47 -7.18 6.12
C VAL A 160 5.87 -6.69 6.52
N ALA A 161 6.70 -7.56 7.09
CA ALA A 161 8.09 -7.23 7.38
C ALA A 161 8.90 -6.93 6.10
N THR A 162 8.66 -7.64 5.00
CA THR A 162 9.29 -7.33 3.72
C THR A 162 8.88 -5.96 3.17
N PHE A 163 7.65 -5.50 3.43
CA PHE A 163 7.22 -4.16 3.03
C PHE A 163 7.98 -3.06 3.75
N GLN A 164 8.32 -3.25 5.04
CA GLN A 164 9.15 -2.31 5.78
C GLN A 164 10.59 -2.27 5.24
N MET A 165 11.11 -3.44 4.85
CA MET A 165 12.40 -3.52 4.15
C MET A 165 12.37 -2.77 2.81
N LEU A 166 11.31 -2.93 2.02
CA LEU A 166 11.15 -2.28 0.70
C LEU A 166 10.88 -0.76 0.80
N GLN A 167 10.27 -0.30 1.88
CA GLN A 167 10.09 1.13 2.16
C GLN A 167 11.31 1.78 2.82
N GLU A 168 12.29 0.97 3.17
CA GLU A 168 13.46 1.38 3.93
C GLU A 168 13.18 2.01 5.31
N ASP A 169 12.08 1.57 5.94
CA ASP A 169 11.68 2.00 7.29
C ASP A 169 11.91 0.88 8.31
N TRP A 170 13.11 0.86 8.90
CA TRP A 170 13.53 -0.11 9.93
C TRP A 170 14.03 0.58 11.20
N ARG A 171 13.76 1.88 11.36
CA ARG A 171 14.31 2.67 12.48
C ARG A 171 13.62 2.36 13.79
N HIS A 172 12.35 1.96 13.73
CA HIS A 172 11.55 1.74 14.92
C HIS A 172 11.86 0.38 15.57
N PRO A 173 12.27 0.33 16.85
CA PRO A 173 12.72 -0.91 17.49
C PRO A 173 11.67 -2.03 17.49
N ILE A 174 10.40 -1.72 17.80
CA ILE A 174 9.32 -2.71 17.79
C ILE A 174 9.18 -3.32 16.39
N THR A 175 9.22 -2.48 15.35
CA THR A 175 9.05 -2.92 13.96
C THR A 175 10.17 -3.84 13.52
N SER A 176 11.41 -3.51 13.87
CA SER A 176 12.57 -4.35 13.54
C SER A 176 12.55 -5.69 14.28
N TYR A 177 12.35 -5.71 15.60
CA TYR A 177 12.28 -6.97 16.34
C TYR A 177 11.07 -7.83 15.96
N LEU A 178 9.89 -7.22 15.79
CA LEU A 178 8.67 -7.93 15.41
C LEU A 178 8.75 -8.44 13.96
N GLY A 179 9.40 -7.69 13.06
CA GLY A 179 9.66 -8.11 11.69
C GLY A 179 10.64 -9.28 11.61
N LEU A 180 11.76 -9.23 12.35
CA LEU A 180 12.66 -10.37 12.50
C LEU A 180 11.92 -11.61 13.04
N PHE A 181 11.04 -11.41 14.04
CA PHE A 181 10.28 -12.49 14.65
C PHE A 181 9.26 -13.10 13.69
N SER A 182 8.61 -12.27 12.88
CA SER A 182 7.68 -12.68 11.84
C SER A 182 8.37 -13.52 10.76
N CYS A 183 9.51 -13.05 10.27
CA CYS A 183 10.34 -13.79 9.31
C CYS A 183 10.86 -15.11 9.87
N HIS A 184 11.37 -15.14 11.10
CA HIS A 184 11.81 -16.37 11.75
C HIS A 184 10.65 -17.36 11.91
N SER A 185 9.50 -16.89 12.38
CA SER A 185 8.31 -17.73 12.57
C SER A 185 7.83 -18.38 11.28
N TYR A 186 7.95 -17.67 10.14
CA TYR A 186 7.67 -18.22 8.82
C TYR A 186 8.65 -19.32 8.41
N LEU A 187 9.95 -19.16 8.69
CA LEU A 187 10.95 -20.19 8.38
C LEU A 187 10.71 -21.49 9.18
N LEU A 188 10.33 -21.38 10.45
CA LEU A 188 9.98 -22.54 11.27
C LEU A 188 8.67 -23.21 10.84
N ASN A 189 7.70 -22.42 10.39
CA ASN A 189 6.36 -22.89 10.04
C ASN A 189 6.12 -22.73 8.54
N LYS A 190 6.90 -23.46 7.74
CA LYS A 190 6.73 -23.50 6.27
C LYS A 190 5.27 -23.79 5.94
N THR A 191 4.61 -22.82 5.31
CA THR A 191 3.23 -22.96 4.85
C THR A 191 3.27 -23.44 3.40
N SER A 192 2.36 -24.35 3.02
CA SER A 192 2.27 -24.84 1.62
C SER A 192 1.74 -23.78 0.64
N ASP A 193 1.25 -22.65 1.16
CA ASP A 193 0.62 -21.61 0.37
C ASP A 193 1.66 -20.83 -0.46
N PRO A 194 1.38 -20.56 -1.75
CA PRO A 194 2.34 -19.90 -2.65
C PRO A 194 2.67 -18.50 -2.14
N TRP A 195 3.92 -18.05 -2.20
CA TRP A 195 4.30 -16.74 -1.66
C TRP A 195 3.59 -15.58 -2.36
N GLU A 196 3.55 -15.53 -3.69
CA GLU A 196 2.70 -14.58 -4.42
C GLU A 196 1.37 -15.24 -4.78
N VAL A 197 0.29 -14.46 -4.81
CA VAL A 197 -0.96 -14.88 -5.46
C VAL A 197 -0.88 -14.31 -6.86
N GLU A 198 -0.91 -15.15 -7.89
CA GLU A 198 -0.93 -14.69 -9.28
C GLU A 198 -2.09 -13.70 -9.45
N ILE A 199 -1.75 -12.46 -9.81
CA ILE A 199 -2.75 -11.46 -10.16
C ILE A 199 -3.21 -11.88 -11.55
N ASN A 200 -4.38 -12.52 -11.64
CA ASN A 200 -5.04 -12.72 -12.93
C ASN A 200 -5.24 -11.32 -13.53
N GLU A 201 -4.66 -11.08 -14.70
CA GLU A 201 -4.95 -9.88 -15.49
C GLU A 201 -6.47 -9.79 -15.63
N THR A 202 -7.09 -8.79 -14.99
CA THR A 202 -8.51 -8.50 -15.18
C THR A 202 -8.74 -8.18 -16.64
N ASP A 203 -9.72 -8.84 -17.27
CA ASP A 203 -10.11 -8.61 -18.67
C ASP A 203 -10.33 -7.10 -18.91
N GLU A 204 -9.37 -6.45 -19.58
CA GLU A 204 -9.42 -5.03 -19.93
C GLU A 204 -10.56 -4.78 -20.95
N PRO A 205 -11.33 -3.68 -20.82
CA PRO A 205 -12.39 -3.36 -21.78
C PRO A 205 -11.84 -3.13 -23.20
N GLU A 206 -12.56 -3.63 -24.21
CA GLU A 206 -12.14 -3.73 -25.62
C GLU A 206 -11.84 -2.39 -26.34
N GLU A 207 -12.12 -1.24 -25.72
CA GLU A 207 -12.14 0.08 -26.39
C GLU A 207 -10.94 1.00 -26.09
N GLU A 208 -9.87 0.52 -25.45
CA GLU A 208 -8.67 1.34 -25.25
C GLU A 208 -7.74 1.35 -26.48
N VAL A 209 -7.51 2.52 -27.07
CA VAL A 209 -6.52 2.72 -28.14
C VAL A 209 -5.12 2.56 -27.56
N LYS A 210 -4.57 1.33 -27.62
CA LYS A 210 -3.22 1.02 -27.15
C LYS A 210 -2.17 1.71 -28.02
N VAL A 211 -1.63 2.83 -27.56
CA VAL A 211 -0.40 3.41 -28.13
C VAL A 211 0.75 2.50 -27.74
N ARG A 212 1.36 1.82 -28.71
CA ARG A 212 2.55 0.98 -28.48
C ARG A 212 3.74 1.87 -28.12
N VAL A 213 3.93 2.09 -26.83
CA VAL A 213 5.20 2.60 -26.31
C VAL A 213 6.21 1.46 -26.39
N LYS A 214 7.42 1.71 -26.91
CA LYS A 214 8.51 0.73 -26.81
C LYS A 214 8.73 0.45 -25.33
N TYR A 215 8.42 -0.76 -24.89
CA TYR A 215 8.62 -1.20 -23.52
C TYR A 215 10.07 -0.91 -23.12
N ILE A 216 10.27 -0.06 -22.12
CA ILE A 216 11.60 0.14 -21.54
C ILE A 216 11.87 -1.13 -20.76
N GLN A 217 12.60 -2.07 -21.37
CA GLN A 217 13.08 -3.22 -20.62
C GLN A 217 13.97 -2.71 -19.50
N ASN A 218 13.66 -3.10 -18.26
CA ASN A 218 14.56 -2.84 -17.16
C ASN A 218 15.86 -3.59 -17.44
N LYS A 219 16.91 -2.86 -17.83
CA LYS A 219 18.19 -3.45 -18.25
C LYS A 219 19.00 -3.98 -17.07
N TYR A 220 18.66 -3.55 -15.87
CA TYR A 220 19.44 -3.79 -14.67
C TYR A 220 18.53 -4.34 -13.58
N PHE A 221 18.91 -5.49 -13.04
CA PHE A 221 18.30 -6.03 -11.83
C PHE A 221 18.78 -5.21 -10.64
N ASP A 222 17.87 -4.49 -9.98
CA ASP A 222 18.20 -3.54 -8.91
C ASP A 222 18.41 -4.20 -7.54
N ASP A 223 18.18 -5.52 -7.46
CA ASP A 223 18.34 -6.32 -6.24
C ASP A 223 17.46 -5.78 -5.09
N HIS A 224 16.39 -5.04 -5.40
CA HIS A 224 15.48 -4.43 -4.43
C HIS A 224 14.02 -4.61 -4.81
N PHE A 225 13.52 -3.97 -5.87
CA PHE A 225 12.14 -4.11 -6.31
C PHE A 225 11.95 -5.29 -7.26
N ASP A 226 13.02 -5.75 -7.91
CA ASP A 226 13.00 -6.91 -8.80
C ASP A 226 13.01 -8.27 -8.05
N LEU A 227 13.16 -8.26 -6.72
CA LEU A 227 13.18 -9.48 -5.90
C LEU A 227 11.78 -10.10 -5.78
N ARG A 228 11.63 -11.32 -6.29
CA ARG A 228 10.40 -12.11 -6.22
C ARG A 228 10.52 -13.35 -5.34
N GLU A 229 11.72 -13.91 -5.23
CA GLU A 229 11.93 -15.15 -4.49
C GLU A 229 11.73 -14.94 -2.98
N PRO A 230 10.94 -15.80 -2.30
CA PRO A 230 10.58 -15.59 -0.90
C PRO A 230 11.79 -15.59 0.03
N TYR A 231 12.71 -16.53 -0.18
CA TYR A 231 13.93 -16.64 0.62
C TYR A 231 14.87 -15.45 0.40
N HIS A 232 14.95 -14.91 -0.81
CA HIS A 232 15.72 -13.69 -1.08
C HIS A 232 15.11 -12.47 -0.38
N LEU A 233 13.78 -12.31 -0.45
CA LEU A 233 13.07 -11.23 0.23
C LEU A 233 13.23 -11.32 1.75
N ILE A 234 13.05 -12.50 2.33
CA ILE A 234 13.21 -12.75 3.76
C ILE A 234 14.67 -12.56 4.18
N GLY A 235 15.63 -13.09 3.41
CA GLY A 235 17.05 -12.96 3.68
C GLY A 235 17.50 -11.50 3.69
N LYS A 236 17.08 -10.74 2.68
CA LYS A 236 17.31 -9.29 2.63
C LYS A 236 16.63 -8.55 3.79
N THR A 237 15.43 -8.96 4.17
CA THR A 237 14.70 -8.40 5.32
C THR A 237 15.44 -8.66 6.62
N PHE A 238 15.98 -9.85 6.85
CA PHE A 238 16.80 -10.12 8.03
C PHE A 238 18.01 -9.21 8.11
N VAL A 239 18.76 -9.06 7.02
CA VAL A 239 19.94 -8.17 6.97
C VAL A 239 19.56 -6.72 7.25
N ILE A 240 18.46 -6.23 6.68
CA ILE A 240 18.07 -4.83 6.81
C ILE A 240 17.54 -4.54 8.22
N LEU A 241 16.67 -5.39 8.75
CA LEU A 241 16.12 -5.21 10.09
C LEU A 241 17.18 -5.47 11.18
N SER A 242 18.14 -6.36 10.96
CA SER A 242 19.23 -6.61 11.92
C SER A 242 20.15 -5.40 12.10
N LYS A 243 20.28 -4.52 11.10
CA LYS A 243 21.04 -3.27 11.22
C LYS A 243 20.46 -2.29 12.24
N ALA A 244 19.17 -2.42 12.56
CA ALA A 244 18.53 -1.62 13.60
C ALA A 244 18.94 -2.05 15.02
N LEU A 245 19.49 -3.26 15.17
CA LEU A 245 19.93 -3.80 16.45
C LEU A 245 21.33 -3.29 16.82
N PRO A 246 21.68 -3.25 18.12
CA PRO A 246 23.01 -2.88 18.58
C PRO A 246 24.12 -3.73 17.93
N GLU A 247 25.29 -3.14 17.66
CA GLU A 247 26.39 -3.83 16.95
C GLU A 247 26.92 -5.07 17.69
N ASN A 248 26.97 -5.03 19.02
CA ASN A 248 27.47 -6.13 19.85
C ASN A 248 26.39 -7.19 20.18
N ASP A 249 25.28 -7.20 19.45
CA ASP A 249 24.17 -8.10 19.72
C ASP A 249 24.33 -9.43 18.96
N PRO A 250 24.42 -10.59 19.66
CA PRO A 250 24.54 -11.89 18.97
C PRO A 250 23.32 -12.22 18.10
N VAL A 251 22.14 -11.66 18.40
CA VAL A 251 20.93 -11.81 17.58
C VAL A 251 21.11 -11.12 16.24
N ARG A 252 21.73 -9.93 16.23
CA ARG A 252 22.02 -9.18 14.99
C ARG A 252 22.92 -10.00 14.08
N THR A 253 24.06 -10.46 14.59
CA THR A 253 25.05 -11.18 13.81
C THR A 253 24.51 -12.50 13.29
N THR A 254 23.71 -13.20 14.11
CA THR A 254 23.06 -14.45 13.71
C THR A 254 22.07 -14.23 12.55
N TYR A 255 21.18 -13.24 12.63
CA TYR A 255 20.24 -12.95 11.53
C TYR A 255 20.89 -12.32 10.32
N GLU A 256 21.98 -11.56 10.49
CA GLU A 256 22.76 -11.05 9.37
C GLU A 256 23.39 -12.20 8.57
N LEU A 257 23.98 -13.19 9.25
CA LEU A 257 24.52 -14.38 8.62
C LEU A 257 23.45 -15.20 7.89
N ILE A 258 22.35 -15.53 8.58
CA ILE A 258 21.20 -16.25 7.99
C ILE A 258 20.67 -15.46 6.79
N GLY A 259 20.54 -14.14 6.92
CA GLY A 259 20.00 -13.27 5.91
C GLY A 259 20.84 -13.22 4.63
N TRP A 260 22.16 -13.06 4.75
CA TRP A 260 23.06 -13.05 3.58
C TRP A 260 23.10 -14.40 2.87
N ALA A 261 23.01 -15.51 3.62
CA ALA A 261 22.98 -16.84 3.04
C ALA A 261 21.65 -17.15 2.34
N LEU A 262 20.50 -16.82 2.95
CA LEU A 262 19.19 -16.96 2.31
C LEU A 262 19.01 -16.06 1.09
N TYR A 263 19.72 -14.94 1.06
CA TYR A 263 19.75 -14.01 -0.07
C TYR A 263 20.83 -14.36 -1.11
N GLU A 264 21.51 -15.50 -0.96
CA GLU A 264 22.54 -16.00 -1.87
C GLU A 264 23.67 -14.99 -2.16
N LYS A 265 23.92 -14.05 -1.23
CA LYS A 265 25.06 -13.11 -1.30
C LYS A 265 26.27 -13.70 -0.60
N TRP A 266 26.78 -14.80 -1.17
CA TRP A 266 27.84 -15.63 -0.58
C TRP A 266 29.11 -14.86 -0.22
N SER A 267 29.49 -13.85 -1.01
CA SER A 267 30.67 -13.01 -0.71
C SER A 267 30.54 -12.27 0.62
N LYS A 268 29.36 -11.72 0.90
CA LYS A 268 29.04 -11.03 2.15
C LYS A 268 28.82 -12.01 3.30
N ALA A 269 28.18 -13.15 3.04
CA ALA A 269 28.05 -14.20 4.05
C ALA A 269 29.43 -14.70 4.52
N LYS A 270 30.36 -14.93 3.58
CA LYS A 270 31.75 -15.33 3.88
C LYS A 270 32.52 -14.24 4.63
N SER A 271 32.33 -12.96 4.31
CA SER A 271 33.00 -11.87 5.04
C SER A 271 32.54 -11.80 6.48
N VAL A 272 31.25 -11.99 6.75
CA VAL A 272 30.71 -12.06 8.12
C VAL A 272 31.37 -13.21 8.90
N VAL A 273 31.47 -14.41 8.31
CA VAL A 273 32.17 -15.55 8.94
C VAL A 273 33.66 -15.26 9.19
N GLN A 274 34.33 -14.54 8.29
CA GLN A 274 35.73 -14.14 8.48
C GLN A 274 35.91 -13.13 9.62
N GLU A 275 35.01 -12.16 9.77
CA GLU A 275 35.02 -11.22 10.90
C GLU A 275 34.78 -11.94 12.24
N LEU A 276 33.95 -12.98 12.22
CA LEU A 276 33.66 -13.81 13.37
C LEU A 276 34.84 -14.67 13.83
N LEU A 277 35.75 -15.09 12.93
CA LEU A 277 36.97 -15.81 13.32
C LEU A 277 37.90 -14.97 14.22
N GLY A 278 37.77 -13.64 14.19
CA GLY A 278 38.57 -12.71 15.00
C GLY A 278 37.92 -12.26 16.32
N THR A 279 36.65 -12.58 16.58
CA THR A 279 35.89 -12.07 17.74
C THR A 279 35.19 -13.20 18.52
N PRO A 280 35.41 -13.30 19.85
CA PRO A 280 34.80 -14.37 20.65
C PRO A 280 33.30 -14.12 20.93
N GLN A 281 32.51 -15.20 20.86
CA GLN A 281 31.11 -15.32 21.30
C GLN A 281 30.10 -14.33 20.68
N CYS A 282 29.92 -14.36 19.36
CA CYS A 282 29.00 -13.44 18.66
C CYS A 282 27.82 -14.12 17.93
N ILE A 283 27.69 -15.45 17.95
CA ILE A 283 26.62 -16.16 17.19
C ILE A 283 25.90 -17.16 18.08
N ILE A 284 24.61 -17.34 17.85
CA ILE A 284 23.77 -18.33 18.55
C ILE A 284 23.79 -19.65 17.77
N SER A 285 24.08 -20.76 18.46
CA SER A 285 24.24 -22.08 17.83
C SER A 285 22.99 -22.59 17.10
N GLU A 286 21.79 -22.32 17.64
CA GLU A 286 20.52 -22.66 16.98
C GLU A 286 20.37 -21.98 15.61
N GLY A 287 20.90 -20.76 15.46
CA GLY A 287 20.86 -20.05 14.17
C GLY A 287 21.74 -20.71 13.11
N VAL A 288 22.87 -21.29 13.52
CA VAL A 288 23.75 -22.07 12.64
C VAL A 288 23.06 -23.38 12.23
N GLN A 289 22.43 -24.07 13.17
CA GLN A 289 21.65 -25.29 12.89
C GLN A 289 20.49 -25.01 11.93
N LEU A 290 19.73 -23.94 12.17
CA LEU A 290 18.66 -23.51 11.27
C LEU A 290 19.19 -23.22 9.87
N LEU A 291 20.36 -22.59 9.76
CA LEU A 291 20.99 -22.31 8.46
C LEU A 291 21.45 -23.59 7.75
N GLU A 292 22.06 -24.53 8.48
CA GLU A 292 22.43 -25.85 7.96
C GLU A 292 21.21 -26.63 7.48
N GLU A 293 20.09 -26.60 8.20
CA GLU A 293 18.84 -27.24 7.78
C GLU A 293 18.23 -26.59 6.53
N LEU A 294 18.26 -25.26 6.44
CA LEU A 294 17.73 -24.51 5.30
C LEU A 294 18.56 -24.73 4.03
N LEU A 295 19.89 -24.81 4.14
CA LEU A 295 20.81 -25.02 3.01
C LEU A 295 21.08 -26.50 2.70
N GLY A 296 20.98 -27.38 3.69
CA GLY A 296 21.25 -28.83 3.62
C GLY A 296 20.14 -29.66 2.98
N GLY A 297 18.95 -29.08 2.80
CA GLY A 297 17.95 -29.57 1.85
C GLY A 297 16.74 -30.26 2.48
N SER A 298 15.56 -29.66 2.26
CA SER A 298 14.25 -30.35 2.26
C SER A 298 13.50 -30.23 0.92
N ASP A 299 13.91 -29.31 0.02
CA ASP A 299 13.09 -28.88 -1.13
C ASP A 299 13.65 -29.29 -2.52
N GLY A 300 14.59 -30.24 -2.61
CA GLY A 300 14.98 -30.85 -3.89
C GLY A 300 15.73 -29.96 -4.90
N LYS A 301 16.01 -28.69 -4.59
CA LYS A 301 16.97 -27.87 -5.33
C LYS A 301 18.39 -28.32 -4.95
N LYS A 302 19.24 -28.59 -5.95
CA LYS A 302 20.68 -28.83 -5.73
C LYS A 302 21.29 -27.59 -5.08
N SER A 303 21.87 -27.74 -3.90
CA SER A 303 22.68 -26.68 -3.28
C SER A 303 23.80 -26.29 -4.24
N SER A 304 24.02 -24.99 -4.42
CA SER A 304 25.07 -24.49 -5.31
C SER A 304 26.45 -24.87 -4.74
N GLU A 305 27.47 -25.00 -5.61
CA GLU A 305 28.87 -25.22 -5.18
C GLU A 305 29.32 -24.15 -4.16
N GLU A 306 28.83 -22.91 -4.34
CA GLU A 306 29.10 -21.78 -3.45
C GLU A 306 28.48 -21.96 -2.06
N ALA A 307 27.29 -22.57 -1.97
CA ALA A 307 26.62 -22.90 -0.71
C ALA A 307 27.36 -24.00 0.04
N GLU A 308 27.84 -25.04 -0.65
CA GLU A 308 28.66 -26.09 -0.04
C GLU A 308 29.98 -25.53 0.50
N ASP A 309 30.64 -24.66 -0.26
CA ASP A 309 31.87 -24.00 0.19
C ASP A 309 31.65 -23.06 1.38
N PHE A 310 30.49 -22.39 1.42
CA PHE A 310 30.08 -21.60 2.57
C PHE A 310 29.82 -22.49 3.80
N LEU A 311 29.13 -23.63 3.65
CA LEU A 311 28.91 -24.58 4.74
C LEU A 311 30.22 -25.17 5.28
N LYS A 312 31.21 -25.46 4.41
CA LYS A 312 32.56 -25.86 4.84
C LYS A 312 33.23 -24.76 5.67
N LEU A 313 33.15 -23.51 5.23
CA LEU A 313 33.68 -22.37 5.99
C LEU A 313 32.96 -22.22 7.33
N LEU A 314 31.63 -22.36 7.35
CA LEU A 314 30.81 -22.28 8.56
C LEU A 314 31.22 -23.37 9.57
N SER A 315 31.47 -24.60 9.11
CA SER A 315 31.94 -25.71 9.95
C SER A 315 33.35 -25.50 10.54
N SER A 316 34.13 -24.55 10.00
CA SER A 316 35.45 -24.20 10.52
C SER A 316 35.41 -23.20 11.68
N LEU A 317 34.23 -22.68 12.05
CA LEU A 317 34.06 -21.78 13.18
C LEU A 317 34.44 -22.47 14.52
N PRO A 318 35.29 -21.84 15.36
CA PRO A 318 35.60 -22.35 16.69
C PRO A 318 34.35 -22.52 17.55
N SER A 319 34.31 -23.57 18.37
CA SER A 319 33.26 -23.78 19.38
C SER A 319 33.12 -22.61 20.34
N ASP A 320 34.22 -21.90 20.58
CA ASP A 320 34.27 -20.74 21.49
C ASP A 320 33.50 -19.52 20.96
N ASN A 321 33.16 -19.50 19.66
CA ASN A 321 32.37 -18.42 19.04
C ASN A 321 30.86 -18.67 19.10
N LEU A 322 30.45 -19.88 19.48
CA LEU A 322 29.05 -20.32 19.53
C LEU A 322 28.48 -20.15 20.94
N MET A 323 27.51 -19.27 21.08
CA MET A 323 26.68 -19.17 22.28
C MET A 323 25.64 -20.28 22.29
N SER A 324 25.72 -21.18 23.28
CA SER A 324 24.87 -22.37 23.38
C SER A 324 23.79 -22.30 24.47
N GLU A 325 23.73 -21.23 25.27
CA GLU A 325 22.90 -21.18 26.49
C GLU A 325 21.44 -20.74 26.25
N SER A 326 21.11 -20.11 25.12
CA SER A 326 19.78 -19.56 24.86
C SER A 326 19.27 -19.90 23.47
N SER A 327 18.00 -20.33 23.37
CA SER A 327 17.33 -20.48 22.08
C SER A 327 17.24 -19.13 21.36
N LEU A 328 17.61 -19.09 20.07
CA LEU A 328 17.53 -17.91 19.20
C LEU A 328 16.10 -17.37 19.15
N PHE A 329 15.12 -18.27 19.05
CA PHE A 329 13.71 -17.91 18.99
C PHE A 329 13.23 -17.28 20.30
N GLU A 330 13.52 -17.89 21.45
CA GLU A 330 13.13 -17.34 22.77
C GLU A 330 13.89 -16.05 23.10
N LEU A 331 15.16 -15.94 22.71
CA LEU A 331 15.93 -14.71 22.88
C LEU A 331 15.33 -13.58 22.05
N LEU A 332 15.00 -13.82 20.79
CA LEU A 332 14.33 -12.83 19.95
C LEU A 332 12.98 -12.42 20.53
N LYS A 333 12.18 -13.40 20.97
CA LYS A 333 10.90 -13.14 21.64
C LYS A 333 11.06 -12.25 22.87
N SER A 334 12.05 -12.51 23.72
CA SER A 334 12.34 -11.67 24.89
C SER A 334 12.74 -10.25 24.51
N LYS A 335 13.42 -10.07 23.37
CA LYS A 335 13.77 -8.75 22.84
C LYS A 335 12.59 -8.02 22.25
N VAL A 336 11.66 -8.71 21.60
CA VAL A 336 10.37 -8.13 21.19
C VAL A 336 9.63 -7.64 22.43
N GLU A 337 9.48 -8.48 23.46
CA GLU A 337 8.81 -8.11 24.71
C GLU A 337 9.46 -6.89 25.38
N LYS A 338 10.80 -6.83 25.42
CA LYS A 338 11.54 -5.68 25.94
C LYS A 338 11.32 -4.41 25.10
N ALA A 339 11.41 -4.51 23.78
CA ALA A 339 11.22 -3.38 22.88
C ALA A 339 9.79 -2.82 22.98
N VAL A 340 8.79 -3.70 23.11
CA VAL A 340 7.40 -3.29 23.37
C VAL A 340 7.31 -2.59 24.72
N ALA A 341 7.82 -3.18 25.80
CA ALA A 341 7.74 -2.58 27.14
C ALA A 341 8.35 -1.16 27.22
N GLU A 342 9.40 -0.89 26.44
CA GLU A 342 10.09 0.41 26.42
C GLU A 342 9.40 1.45 25.53
N ASN A 343 8.84 1.06 24.37
CA ASN A 343 8.38 1.99 23.33
C ASN A 343 6.85 2.07 23.20
N GLU A 344 6.10 1.07 23.68
CA GLU A 344 4.66 0.94 23.44
C GLU A 344 3.87 2.16 23.94
N LYS A 345 4.20 2.66 25.13
CA LYS A 345 3.53 3.84 25.69
C LYS A 345 3.77 5.09 24.83
N ILE A 346 5.01 5.25 24.36
CA ILE A 346 5.41 6.39 23.51
C ILE A 346 4.66 6.32 22.17
N ASP A 347 4.59 5.14 21.57
CA ASP A 347 3.83 4.90 20.34
C ASP A 347 2.35 5.20 20.50
N ILE A 348 1.74 4.75 21.60
CA ILE A 348 0.33 5.02 21.91
C ILE A 348 0.08 6.52 22.03
N ASP A 349 0.90 7.23 22.82
CA ASP A 349 0.76 8.67 23.03
C ASP A 349 0.91 9.43 21.70
N ASN A 350 1.95 9.10 20.92
CA ASN A 350 2.18 9.67 19.58
C ASN A 350 1.02 9.38 18.62
N GLN A 351 0.49 8.15 18.61
CA GLN A 351 -0.60 7.78 17.73
C GLN A 351 -1.90 8.49 18.12
N ILE A 352 -2.19 8.65 19.41
CA ILE A 352 -3.35 9.41 19.89
C ILE A 352 -3.26 10.87 19.44
N GLU A 353 -2.08 11.49 19.55
CA GLU A 353 -1.84 12.85 19.05
C GLU A 353 -2.01 12.93 17.53
N LYS A 354 -1.47 11.95 16.79
CA LYS A 354 -1.56 11.86 15.33
C LYS A 354 -3.01 11.76 14.86
N LEU A 355 -3.83 10.91 15.50
CA LEU A 355 -5.25 10.76 15.19
C LEU A 355 -6.03 12.06 15.40
N LYS A 356 -5.77 12.77 16.52
CA LYS A 356 -6.39 14.09 16.79
C LYS A 356 -5.92 15.15 15.80
N ALA A 357 -4.66 15.12 15.38
CA ALA A 357 -4.12 16.03 14.39
C ALA A 357 -4.76 15.82 13.01
N TRP A 358 -4.96 14.56 12.61
CA TRP A 358 -5.65 14.22 11.36
C TRP A 358 -7.10 14.66 11.35
N GLU A 359 -7.82 14.54 12.46
CA GLU A 359 -9.20 15.03 12.57
C GLU A 359 -9.28 16.55 12.35
N LYS A 360 -8.43 17.32 13.05
CA LYS A 360 -8.34 18.79 12.85
C LYS A 360 -7.93 19.18 11.44
N PHE A 361 -6.96 18.45 10.88
CA PHE A 361 -6.50 18.69 9.52
C PHE A 361 -7.63 18.44 8.51
N ARG A 362 -8.36 17.33 8.66
CA ARG A 362 -9.52 17.01 7.82
C ARG A 362 -10.61 18.07 7.92
N GLU A 363 -10.97 18.52 9.11
CA GLU A 363 -11.97 19.59 9.29
C GLU A 363 -11.57 20.85 8.51
N LYS A 364 -10.31 21.25 8.62
CA LYS A 364 -9.76 22.40 7.89
C LYS A 364 -9.80 22.20 6.37
N GLU A 365 -9.38 21.05 5.86
CA GLU A 365 -9.38 20.79 4.41
C GLU A 365 -10.81 20.73 3.84
N VAL A 366 -11.76 20.20 4.60
CA VAL A 366 -13.19 20.23 4.24
C VAL A 366 -13.72 21.67 4.18
N GLU A 367 -13.33 22.53 5.13
CA GLU A 367 -13.71 23.95 5.09
C GLU A 367 -13.13 24.67 3.86
N ILE A 368 -11.85 24.43 3.55
CA ILE A 368 -11.19 24.99 2.37
C ILE A 368 -11.88 24.54 1.09
N GLU A 369 -12.18 23.25 0.96
CA GLU A 369 -12.87 22.70 -0.22
C GLU A 369 -14.28 23.29 -0.36
N ALA A 370 -15.02 23.41 0.74
CA ALA A 370 -16.33 24.03 0.76
C ALA A 370 -16.28 25.51 0.34
N GLU A 371 -15.26 26.27 0.76
CA GLU A 371 -15.05 27.63 0.31
C GLU A 371 -14.71 27.73 -1.19
N ASN A 372 -13.87 26.82 -1.69
CA ASN A 372 -13.51 26.77 -3.10
C ASN A 372 -14.74 26.48 -3.97
N LEU A 373 -15.54 25.49 -3.61
CA LEU A 373 -16.81 25.18 -4.28
C LEU A 373 -17.79 26.36 -4.26
N ARG A 374 -17.88 27.10 -3.14
CA ARG A 374 -18.70 28.33 -3.07
C ARG A 374 -18.19 29.40 -4.04
N LYS A 375 -16.87 29.62 -4.10
CA LYS A 375 -16.25 30.59 -5.02
C LYS A 375 -16.51 30.21 -6.48
N GLU A 376 -16.38 28.92 -6.82
CA GLU A 376 -16.67 28.40 -8.16
C GLU A 376 -18.13 28.60 -8.54
N SER A 377 -19.08 28.27 -7.64
CA SER A 377 -20.51 28.48 -7.89
C SER A 377 -20.85 29.96 -8.08
N ILE A 378 -20.23 30.86 -7.30
CA ILE A 378 -20.40 32.30 -7.47
C ILE A 378 -19.84 32.76 -8.82
N MET A 379 -18.65 32.27 -9.20
CA MET A 379 -18.01 32.61 -10.47
C MET A 379 -18.86 32.16 -11.67
N GLN A 380 -19.41 30.94 -11.63
CA GLN A 380 -20.33 30.43 -12.65
C GLN A 380 -21.56 31.32 -12.80
N LYS A 381 -22.21 31.69 -11.69
CA LYS A 381 -23.36 32.61 -11.71
C LYS A 381 -23.02 33.99 -12.27
N VAL A 382 -21.84 34.51 -11.94
CA VAL A 382 -21.36 35.79 -12.47
C VAL A 382 -21.14 35.70 -13.98
N ASP A 383 -20.56 34.61 -14.47
CA ASP A 383 -20.31 34.43 -15.90
C ASP A 383 -21.60 34.16 -16.70
N GLU A 384 -22.55 33.42 -16.16
CA GLU A 384 -23.92 33.31 -16.70
C GLU A 384 -24.57 34.69 -16.80
N ARG A 385 -24.50 35.49 -15.72
CA ARG A 385 -25.08 36.83 -15.71
C ARG A 385 -24.41 37.78 -16.70
N LYS A 386 -23.08 37.68 -16.87
CA LYS A 386 -22.36 38.44 -17.90
C LYS A 386 -22.82 38.07 -19.31
N LYS A 387 -23.03 36.78 -19.60
CA LYS A 387 -23.57 36.32 -20.89
C LYS A 387 -24.97 36.87 -21.13
N GLU A 388 -25.86 36.78 -20.14
CA GLU A 388 -27.22 37.35 -20.24
C GLU A 388 -27.20 38.87 -20.49
N ILE A 389 -26.28 39.60 -19.85
CA ILE A 389 -26.14 41.05 -20.04
C ILE A 389 -25.63 41.35 -21.44
N ALA A 390 -24.62 40.61 -21.93
CA ALA A 390 -24.07 40.77 -23.27
C ALA A 390 -25.14 40.49 -24.35
N GLU A 391 -25.92 39.43 -24.20
CA GLU A 391 -27.03 39.12 -25.13
C GLU A 391 -28.09 40.24 -25.15
N LYS A 392 -28.45 40.79 -23.97
CA LYS A 392 -29.38 41.92 -23.89
C LYS A 392 -28.80 43.20 -24.50
N GLU A 393 -27.50 43.44 -24.32
CA GLU A 393 -26.79 44.57 -24.91
C GLU A 393 -26.79 44.45 -26.44
N GLU A 394 -26.47 43.27 -27.00
CA GLU A 394 -26.53 43.03 -28.44
C GLU A 394 -27.92 43.29 -29.02
N VAL A 395 -28.99 42.85 -28.33
CA VAL A 395 -30.37 43.11 -28.76
C VAL A 395 -30.71 44.60 -28.70
N LEU A 396 -30.31 45.31 -27.65
CA LEU A 396 -30.60 46.74 -27.48
C LEU A 396 -29.86 47.60 -28.50
N PHE A 397 -28.57 47.32 -28.72
CA PHE A 397 -27.71 48.07 -29.63
C PHE A 397 -27.69 47.48 -31.05
N PHE A 398 -28.62 46.58 -31.37
CA PHE A 398 -28.70 45.91 -32.67
C PHE A 398 -28.72 46.89 -33.85
N PHE A 399 -29.56 47.93 -33.78
CA PHE A 399 -29.71 48.89 -34.87
C PHE A 399 -28.49 49.79 -35.05
N GLU A 400 -27.76 50.08 -33.97
CA GLU A 400 -26.54 50.89 -34.02
C GLU A 400 -25.34 50.09 -34.54
N ASN A 401 -25.31 48.78 -34.29
CA ASN A 401 -24.23 47.89 -34.71
C ASN A 401 -24.58 47.06 -35.97
N LYS A 402 -25.70 47.34 -36.64
CA LYS A 402 -26.21 46.56 -37.78
C LYS A 402 -25.16 46.37 -38.88
N ASP A 403 -24.50 47.45 -39.30
CA ASP A 403 -23.49 47.39 -40.37
C ASP A 403 -22.30 46.48 -40.01
N LYS A 404 -21.92 46.43 -38.73
CA LYS A 404 -20.86 45.54 -38.25
C LYS A 404 -21.32 44.09 -38.22
N LEU A 405 -22.56 43.85 -37.79
CA LEU A 405 -23.16 42.51 -37.76
C LEU A 405 -23.29 41.95 -39.18
N ASP A 406 -23.71 42.77 -40.15
CA ASP A 406 -23.81 42.37 -41.56
C ASP A 406 -22.44 41.94 -42.13
N VAL A 407 -21.37 42.68 -41.83
CA VAL A 407 -19.99 42.31 -42.20
C VAL A 407 -19.53 41.00 -41.53
N MET A 408 -19.92 40.76 -40.27
CA MET A 408 -19.60 39.51 -39.57
C MET A 408 -20.35 38.31 -40.16
N ILE A 409 -21.62 38.49 -40.52
CA ILE A 409 -22.44 37.45 -41.17
C ILE A 409 -21.81 37.07 -42.51
N GLU A 410 -21.46 38.04 -43.35
CA GLU A 410 -20.82 37.80 -44.65
C GLU A 410 -19.50 37.02 -44.50
N LYS A 411 -18.65 37.38 -43.53
CA LYS A 411 -17.43 36.62 -43.23
C LYS A 411 -17.70 35.18 -42.80
N ASN A 412 -18.69 34.97 -41.93
CA ASN A 412 -19.05 33.63 -41.43
C ASN A 412 -19.64 32.75 -42.55
N GLU A 413 -20.41 33.32 -43.47
CA GLU A 413 -20.90 32.61 -44.66
C GLU A 413 -19.77 32.22 -45.61
N ILE A 414 -18.80 33.12 -45.84
CA ILE A 414 -17.60 32.81 -46.61
C ILE A 414 -16.83 31.65 -45.97
N LEU A 415 -16.60 31.67 -44.65
CA LEU A 415 -15.96 30.58 -43.90
C LEU A 415 -16.72 29.26 -44.02
N LYS A 416 -18.04 29.25 -43.82
CA LYS A 416 -18.87 28.04 -43.99
C LYS A 416 -18.82 27.50 -45.43
N SER A 417 -18.78 28.38 -46.42
CA SER A 417 -18.67 27.99 -47.83
C SER A 417 -17.30 27.40 -48.18
N GLN A 418 -16.24 27.83 -47.48
CA GLN A 418 -14.89 27.28 -47.64
C GLN A 418 -14.78 25.90 -46.99
N ILE A 419 -15.34 25.70 -45.80
CA ILE A 419 -15.38 24.41 -45.09
C ILE A 419 -16.14 23.35 -45.90
N THR A 420 -17.33 23.71 -46.41
CA THR A 420 -18.13 22.80 -47.25
C THR A 420 -17.51 22.51 -48.62
N LYS A 421 -16.68 23.43 -49.16
CA LYS A 421 -15.87 23.17 -50.36
C LYS A 421 -14.65 22.29 -50.08
N SER A 422 -14.04 22.36 -48.90
CA SER A 422 -12.94 21.45 -48.52
C SER A 422 -13.41 20.03 -48.28
N GLU A 423 -14.57 19.81 -47.67
CA GLU A 423 -15.14 18.46 -47.47
C GLU A 423 -15.53 17.78 -48.79
N LYS A 424 -15.97 18.55 -49.80
CA LYS A 424 -16.29 18.02 -51.14
C LYS A 424 -15.06 17.64 -51.98
N LYS A 425 -13.85 18.04 -51.59
CA LYS A 425 -12.61 17.77 -52.35
C LYS A 425 -11.85 16.50 -51.93
N VAL A 426 -12.29 15.75 -50.90
CA VAL A 426 -11.58 14.56 -50.38
C VAL A 426 -12.23 13.23 -50.80
N LYS A 427 -12.73 13.12 -52.04
CA LYS A 427 -13.07 11.83 -52.65
C LYS A 427 -12.68 11.78 -54.13
N SER A 428 -11.39 11.59 -54.40
CA SER A 428 -10.94 10.82 -55.56
C SER A 428 -10.38 9.52 -55.01
N ILE A 429 -11.13 8.44 -55.17
CA ILE A 429 -10.71 7.08 -54.84
C ILE A 429 -9.65 6.70 -55.86
N ASP A 430 -8.44 6.33 -55.42
CA ASP A 430 -7.42 5.72 -56.29
C ASP A 430 -7.96 4.39 -56.81
N GLU A 431 -8.16 4.26 -58.13
CA GLU A 431 -8.72 3.07 -58.80
C GLU A 431 -7.78 1.85 -58.76
N ASP A 432 -6.56 1.98 -58.22
CA ASP A 432 -5.53 0.92 -58.18
C ASP A 432 -5.32 0.27 -56.80
N TYR A 433 -6.19 0.50 -55.81
CA TYR A 433 -6.04 -0.14 -54.51
C TYR A 433 -6.59 -1.59 -54.53
N ILE A 434 -5.67 -2.57 -54.59
CA ILE A 434 -5.97 -3.99 -54.36
C ILE A 434 -5.66 -4.32 -52.89
N PRO A 435 -6.65 -4.67 -52.06
CA PRO A 435 -6.42 -5.07 -50.68
C PRO A 435 -5.63 -6.39 -50.59
N PRO A 436 -4.73 -6.56 -49.61
CA PRO A 436 -3.94 -7.78 -49.48
C PRO A 436 -4.79 -8.93 -48.92
N ASP A 437 -4.72 -10.08 -49.59
CA ASP A 437 -5.32 -11.33 -49.13
C ASP A 437 -4.59 -11.85 -47.88
N ILE A 438 -5.34 -12.01 -46.80
CA ILE A 438 -4.88 -12.64 -45.57
C ILE A 438 -4.75 -14.15 -45.84
N LYS A 439 -3.54 -14.69 -45.71
CA LYS A 439 -3.29 -16.14 -45.67
C LYS A 439 -3.21 -16.65 -44.24
#